data_AF-A0A663EFD3-F1
#
_entry.id   AF-A0A663EFD3-F1
#
_cell.length_a   1.000
_cell.length_b   1.000
_cell.length_c   1.000
_cell.angle_alpha   90.00
_cell.angle_beta   90.00
_cell.angle_gamma   90.00
#
_symmetry.space_group_name_H-M   'P 1'
#
loop_
_entity.id
_entity.type
_entity.pdbx_description
1 polymer ?
#
loop_
_entity_poly.entity_id
_entity_poly.type
_entity_poly.pdbx_seq_one_letter_code
_entity_poly.pdbx_strand_id
1 'polypeptide(L)'
;MLFFFLFLSPLQLIIPALVAITQVMHNFLAFVFLVIVAGCSMAVLYLLPWSMLPDTVDDFMLRNPSCLNLEALFYSFYVFFNKFAGGLAVGVSTLSLHFAGYHAGDCTYNHSVILALQLLMAPVPISLLLIAIIIFLLHPIDEERRKQMRMEMEAMG
;
A
#
# COMPACT_ATOMS: atom_id res chain seq x y z
N MET A 1 -8.43 -19.08 3.19
CA MET A 1 -7.00 -19.22 3.62
C MET A 1 -5.98 -19.16 2.47
N LEU A 2 -6.23 -19.81 1.33
CA LEU A 2 -5.27 -19.89 0.20
C LEU A 2 -5.07 -18.54 -0.52
N PHE A 3 -6.15 -17.76 -0.66
CA PHE A 3 -6.12 -16.40 -1.22
C PHE A 3 -5.24 -15.47 -0.38
N PHE A 4 -5.27 -15.60 0.95
CA PHE A 4 -4.49 -14.77 1.86
C PHE A 4 -2.98 -15.03 1.73
N PHE A 5 -2.57 -16.30 1.68
CA PHE A 5 -1.16 -16.68 1.45
C PHE A 5 -0.63 -16.27 0.07
N LEU A 6 -1.47 -16.37 -0.97
CA LEU A 6 -1.08 -16.05 -2.34
C LEU A 6 -0.82 -14.54 -2.54
N PHE A 7 -1.50 -13.67 -1.78
CA PHE A 7 -1.31 -12.22 -1.81
C PHE A 7 -0.24 -11.72 -0.82
N LEU A 8 -0.02 -12.41 0.31
CA LEU A 8 1.04 -12.05 1.26
C LEU A 8 2.45 -12.35 0.76
N SER A 9 2.62 -13.40 -0.04
CA SER A 9 3.93 -13.75 -0.60
C SER A 9 4.56 -12.66 -1.50
N PRO A 10 3.85 -12.01 -2.44
CA PRO A 10 4.42 -10.89 -3.20
C PRO A 10 4.62 -9.64 -2.34
N LEU A 11 3.79 -9.39 -1.32
CA LEU A 11 3.97 -8.26 -0.39
C LEU A 11 5.30 -8.34 0.37
N GLN A 12 5.68 -9.54 0.82
CA GLN A 12 6.94 -9.78 1.52
C GLN A 12 8.17 -9.55 0.63
N LEU A 13 8.01 -9.68 -0.69
CA LEU A 13 9.08 -9.52 -1.67
C LEU A 13 9.46 -8.05 -1.91
N ILE A 14 8.61 -7.09 -1.52
CA ILE A 14 8.89 -5.65 -1.64
C ILE A 14 10.03 -5.23 -0.71
N ILE A 15 10.05 -5.76 0.51
CA ILE A 15 11.04 -5.38 1.53
C ILE A 15 12.47 -5.65 1.06
N PRO A 16 12.85 -6.89 0.64
CA PRO A 16 14.19 -7.16 0.13
C PRO A 16 14.45 -6.46 -1.20
N ALA A 17 13.43 -6.24 -2.05
CA ALA A 17 13.60 -5.52 -3.30
C ALA A 17 13.96 -4.04 -3.08
N LEU A 18 13.28 -3.34 -2.18
CA LEU A 18 13.59 -1.96 -1.81
C LEU A 18 14.97 -1.84 -1.15
N VAL A 19 15.34 -2.79 -0.29
CA VAL A 19 16.69 -2.84 0.30
C VAL A 19 17.75 -3.08 -0.78
N ALA A 20 17.54 -4.04 -1.67
CA ALA A 20 18.48 -4.37 -2.75
C ALA A 20 18.66 -3.20 -3.74
N ILE A 21 17.58 -2.45 -4.03
CA ILE A 21 17.64 -1.24 -4.87
C ILE A 21 18.59 -0.19 -4.28
N THR A 22 18.68 -0.05 -2.96
CA THR A 22 19.63 0.89 -2.33
C THR A 22 21.09 0.44 -2.38
N GLN A 23 21.35 -0.85 -2.60
CA GLN A 23 22.70 -1.45 -2.60
C GLN A 23 23.26 -1.65 -4.00
N VAL A 24 22.39 -1.82 -5.01
CA VAL A 24 22.80 -2.04 -6.41
C VAL A 24 23.05 -0.69 -7.08
N MET A 25 24.26 -0.16 -6.92
CA MET A 25 24.70 1.06 -7.64
C MET A 25 25.40 0.77 -8.98
N HIS A 26 25.91 -0.45 -9.20
CA HIS A 26 26.82 -0.73 -10.33
C HIS A 26 26.25 -1.57 -11.47
N ASN A 27 25.17 -2.33 -11.24
CA ASN A 27 24.62 -3.27 -12.24
C ASN A 27 23.21 -2.83 -12.70
N PHE A 28 23.16 -2.09 -13.81
CA PHE A 28 21.92 -1.57 -14.39
C PHE A 28 20.88 -2.68 -14.68
N LEU A 29 21.30 -3.81 -15.24
CA LEU A 29 20.40 -4.92 -15.58
C LEU A 29 19.78 -5.55 -14.33
N ALA A 30 20.59 -5.73 -13.26
CA ALA A 30 20.09 -6.24 -11.97
C ALA A 30 19.11 -5.26 -11.32
N PHE A 31 19.39 -3.95 -11.40
CA PHE A 31 18.47 -2.90 -10.94
C PHE A 31 17.13 -2.97 -11.67
N VAL A 32 17.13 -3.06 -13.01
CA VAL A 32 15.90 -3.16 -13.80
C VAL A 32 15.07 -4.38 -13.41
N PHE A 33 15.70 -5.55 -13.25
CA PHE A 33 15.00 -6.77 -12.83
C PHE A 33 14.35 -6.61 -11.45
N LEU A 34 15.07 -6.03 -10.48
CA LEU A 34 14.53 -5.76 -9.13
C LEU A 34 13.34 -4.81 -9.16
N VAL A 35 13.39 -3.77 -9.99
CA VAL A 35 12.28 -2.81 -10.15
C VAL A 35 11.05 -3.47 -10.78
N ILE A 36 11.21 -4.37 -11.75
CA ILE A 36 10.09 -5.13 -12.33
C ILE A 36 9.39 -5.97 -11.26
N VAL A 37 10.18 -6.72 -10.48
CA VAL A 37 9.66 -7.56 -9.39
C VAL A 37 8.96 -6.71 -8.33
N ALA A 38 9.56 -5.58 -7.92
CA ALA A 38 8.94 -4.64 -6.99
C ALA A 38 7.62 -4.06 -7.55
N GLY A 39 7.57 -3.75 -8.84
CA GLY A 39 6.38 -3.27 -9.53
C GLY A 39 5.22 -4.26 -9.51
N CYS A 40 5.50 -5.55 -9.77
CA CYS A 40 4.50 -6.60 -9.68
C CYS A 40 3.89 -6.69 -8.27
N SER A 41 4.71 -6.63 -7.23
CA SER A 41 4.22 -6.65 -5.86
C SER A 41 3.44 -5.39 -5.46
N MET A 42 3.85 -4.21 -5.95
CA MET A 42 3.13 -2.96 -5.71
C MET A 42 1.73 -2.96 -6.35
N ALA A 43 1.57 -3.62 -7.50
CA ALA A 43 0.25 -3.78 -8.11
C ALA A 43 -0.70 -4.58 -7.19
N VAL A 44 -0.19 -5.64 -6.56
CA VAL A 44 -0.96 -6.44 -5.59
C VAL A 44 -1.39 -5.59 -4.40
N LEU A 45 -0.47 -4.77 -3.85
CA LEU A 45 -0.78 -3.85 -2.76
C LEU A 45 -1.88 -2.85 -3.09
N TYR A 46 -1.91 -2.35 -4.33
CA TYR A 46 -2.92 -1.38 -4.75
C TYR A 46 -4.28 -2.03 -5.00
N LEU A 47 -4.30 -3.23 -5.61
CA LEU A 47 -5.53 -3.92 -5.98
C LEU A 47 -6.23 -4.57 -4.78
N LEU A 48 -5.47 -5.04 -3.80
CA LEU A 48 -6.01 -5.81 -2.68
C LEU A 48 -7.01 -5.01 -1.81
N PRO A 49 -6.71 -3.79 -1.33
CA PRO A 49 -7.69 -2.98 -0.60
C PRO A 49 -8.91 -2.61 -1.47
N TRP A 50 -8.70 -2.38 -2.76
CA TRP A 50 -9.77 -2.06 -3.70
C TRP A 50 -10.75 -3.23 -3.87
N SER A 51 -10.23 -4.46 -3.93
CA SER A 51 -11.04 -5.68 -4.03
C SER A 51 -11.80 -6.02 -2.75
N MET A 52 -11.29 -5.61 -1.57
CA MET A 52 -11.92 -5.87 -0.27
C MET A 52 -12.87 -4.77 0.20
N LEU A 53 -12.82 -3.60 -0.43
CA LEU A 53 -13.71 -2.49 -0.14
C LEU A 53 -15.20 -2.89 -0.23
N PRO A 54 -15.70 -3.51 -1.32
CA PRO A 54 -17.09 -3.95 -1.39
C PRO A 54 -17.45 -4.96 -0.29
N ASP A 55 -16.60 -5.97 -0.05
CA ASP A 55 -16.82 -6.97 1.03
C ASP A 55 -17.03 -6.30 2.40
N THR A 56 -16.29 -5.22 2.67
CA THR A 56 -16.38 -4.48 3.94
C THR A 56 -17.64 -3.61 4.00
N VAL A 57 -18.04 -3.03 2.87
CA VAL A 57 -19.28 -2.26 2.77
C VAL A 57 -20.49 -3.18 2.99
N ASP A 58 -20.49 -4.37 2.38
CA ASP A 58 -21.55 -5.36 2.53
C ASP A 58 -21.69 -5.85 3.97
N ASP A 59 -20.58 -6.20 4.65
CA ASP A 59 -20.61 -6.59 6.09
C ASP A 59 -21.10 -5.45 6.98
N PHE A 60 -20.75 -4.20 6.67
CA PHE A 60 -21.25 -3.03 7.40
C PHE A 60 -22.76 -2.84 7.23
N MET A 61 -23.27 -3.01 6.00
CA MET A 61 -24.70 -2.91 5.69
C MET A 61 -25.52 -4.00 6.39
N LEU A 62 -25.03 -5.24 6.40
CA LEU A 62 -25.69 -6.37 7.09
C LEU A 62 -25.78 -6.15 8.61
N ARG A 63 -24.74 -5.58 9.22
CA ARG A 63 -24.73 -5.28 10.66
C ARG A 63 -25.57 -4.05 11.04
N ASN A 64 -25.79 -3.12 10.11
CA ASN A 64 -26.49 -1.85 10.35
C ASN A 64 -27.63 -1.63 9.35
N PRO A 65 -28.71 -2.43 9.42
CA PRO A 65 -29.82 -2.35 8.47
C PRO A 65 -30.56 -0.99 8.51
N SER A 66 -30.41 -0.21 9.59
CA SER A 66 -30.94 1.15 9.71
C SER A 66 -30.18 2.20 8.89
N CYS A 67 -28.96 1.90 8.42
CA CYS A 67 -28.07 2.83 7.74
C CYS A 67 -27.88 2.44 6.26
N LEU A 68 -28.94 2.60 5.47
CA LEU A 68 -28.94 2.34 4.02
C LEU A 68 -28.25 3.46 3.22
N ASN A 69 -27.60 3.11 2.10
CA ASN A 69 -26.97 4.01 1.12
C ASN A 69 -25.67 4.73 1.55
N LEU A 70 -24.92 4.22 2.53
CA LEU A 70 -23.61 4.79 2.90
C LEU A 70 -22.45 4.35 2.00
N GLU A 71 -22.70 3.47 1.03
CA GLU A 71 -21.72 2.98 0.06
C GLU A 71 -20.94 4.12 -0.61
N ALA A 72 -21.65 5.12 -1.14
CA ALA A 72 -21.02 6.27 -1.81
C ALA A 72 -20.05 7.03 -0.90
N LEU A 73 -20.33 7.08 0.41
CA LEU A 73 -19.48 7.73 1.39
C LEU A 73 -18.20 6.92 1.66
N PHE A 74 -18.29 5.59 1.76
CA PHE A 74 -17.12 4.71 1.88
C PHE A 74 -16.19 4.81 0.67
N TYR A 75 -16.73 4.71 -0.54
CA TYR A 75 -15.93 4.86 -1.78
C TYR A 75 -15.31 6.25 -1.89
N SER A 76 -16.06 7.31 -1.59
CA SER A 76 -15.56 8.68 -1.66
C SER A 76 -14.42 8.92 -0.67
N PHE A 77 -14.57 8.46 0.58
CA PHE A 77 -13.51 8.56 1.58
C PHE A 77 -12.29 7.75 1.20
N TYR A 78 -12.46 6.52 0.70
CA TYR A 78 -11.35 5.69 0.24
C TYR A 78 -10.50 6.41 -0.82
N VAL A 79 -11.14 6.96 -1.86
CA VAL A 79 -10.43 7.66 -2.94
C VAL A 79 -9.82 8.97 -2.45
N PHE A 80 -10.53 9.71 -1.59
CA PHE A 80 -10.02 10.95 -0.99
C PHE A 80 -8.72 10.70 -0.20
N PHE A 81 -8.71 9.72 0.69
CA PHE A 81 -7.53 9.41 1.51
C PHE A 81 -6.37 8.89 0.66
N ASN A 82 -6.62 8.11 -0.39
CA ASN A 82 -5.56 7.69 -1.32
C ASN A 82 -4.90 8.89 -2.00
N LYS A 83 -5.69 9.84 -2.50
CA LYS A 83 -5.16 11.05 -3.14
C LYS A 83 -4.47 11.97 -2.13
N PHE A 84 -5.04 12.12 -0.94
CA PHE A 84 -4.47 12.91 0.14
C PHE A 84 -3.13 12.33 0.58
N ALA A 85 -3.02 11.02 0.81
CA ALA A 85 -1.79 10.34 1.18
C ALA A 85 -0.73 10.47 0.06
N GLY A 86 -1.12 10.32 -1.20
CA GLY A 86 -0.22 10.55 -2.34
C GLY A 86 0.34 11.97 -2.37
N GLY A 87 -0.53 12.98 -2.20
CA GLY A 87 -0.11 14.39 -2.13
C GLY A 87 0.78 14.68 -0.92
N LEU A 88 0.42 14.12 0.25
CA LEU A 88 1.20 14.26 1.48
C LEU A 88 2.59 13.63 1.34
N ALA A 89 2.69 12.45 0.73
CA ALA A 89 3.98 11.78 0.49
C ALA A 89 4.90 12.61 -0.42
N VAL A 90 4.36 13.19 -1.49
CA VAL A 90 5.12 14.09 -2.39
C VAL A 90 5.55 15.36 -1.66
N GLY A 91 4.66 15.95 -0.88
CA GLY A 91 4.95 17.16 -0.08
C GLY A 91 6.05 16.91 0.96
N VAL A 92 5.93 15.85 1.75
CA VAL A 92 6.92 15.47 2.76
C VAL A 92 8.27 15.14 2.11
N SER A 93 8.28 14.43 0.99
CA SER A 93 9.52 14.12 0.26
C SER A 93 10.21 15.38 -0.22
N THR A 94 9.47 16.31 -0.83
CA THR A 94 10.01 17.59 -1.32
C THR A 94 10.55 18.45 -0.19
N LEU A 95 9.82 18.57 0.92
CA LEU A 95 10.24 19.34 2.08
C LEU A 95 11.49 18.74 2.74
N SER A 96 11.55 17.41 2.83
CA SER A 96 12.72 16.69 3.36
C SER A 96 13.96 16.93 2.51
N LEU A 97 13.83 16.91 1.18
CA LEU A 97 14.93 17.23 0.27
C LEU A 97 15.37 18.68 0.38
N HIS A 98 14.42 19.62 0.49
CA HIS A 98 14.73 21.03 0.68
C HIS A 98 15.54 21.27 1.97
N PHE A 99 15.15 20.65 3.09
CA PHE A 99 15.91 20.74 4.34
C PHE A 99 17.26 20.01 4.29
N ALA A 100 17.39 18.97 3.47
CA ALA A 100 18.67 18.29 3.24
C ALA A 100 19.66 19.11 2.39
N GLY A 101 19.27 20.28 1.89
CA GLY A 101 20.11 21.15 1.07
C GLY A 101 20.12 20.79 -0.42
N TYR A 102 19.08 20.11 -0.92
CA TYR A 102 18.97 19.78 -2.33
C TYR A 102 18.77 21.04 -3.19
N HIS A 103 19.72 21.32 -4.08
CA HIS A 103 19.63 22.37 -5.10
C HIS A 103 19.65 21.77 -6.51
N ALA A 104 18.64 22.07 -7.32
CA ALA A 104 18.56 21.59 -8.68
C ALA A 104 19.70 22.17 -9.55
N GLY A 105 20.52 21.30 -10.14
CA GLY A 105 21.62 21.69 -11.01
C GLY A 105 22.99 21.80 -10.32
N ASP A 106 23.05 21.55 -9.01
CA ASP A 106 24.34 21.46 -8.32
C ASP A 106 24.91 20.04 -8.44
N CYS A 107 26.14 19.89 -8.95
CA CYS A 107 26.81 18.61 -9.13
C CYS A 107 27.58 18.15 -7.87
N THR A 108 27.29 18.77 -6.72
CA THR A 108 27.97 18.50 -5.47
C THR A 108 27.41 17.25 -4.80
N TYR A 109 28.30 16.32 -4.46
CA TYR A 109 27.96 15.10 -3.74
C TYR A 109 27.63 15.46 -2.28
N ASN A 110 26.33 15.55 -1.96
CA ASN A 110 25.86 15.87 -0.62
C ASN A 110 25.37 14.60 0.09
N HIS A 111 26.12 14.16 1.11
CA HIS A 111 25.80 12.94 1.86
C HIS A 111 24.41 13.01 2.52
N SER A 112 24.01 14.18 3.04
CA SER A 112 22.69 14.40 3.66
C SER A 112 21.53 14.19 2.69
N VAL A 113 21.68 14.60 1.42
CA VAL A 113 20.64 14.42 0.38
C VAL A 113 20.49 12.94 0.03
N ILE A 114 21.60 12.21 -0.09
CA ILE A 114 21.59 10.77 -0.37
C ILE A 114 20.92 10.01 0.78
N LEU A 115 21.27 10.34 2.03
CA LEU A 115 20.61 9.75 3.19
C LEU A 115 19.11 10.04 3.21
N ALA A 116 18.69 11.28 2.92
CA ALA A 116 17.27 11.63 2.84
C ALA A 116 16.53 10.80 1.78
N LEU A 117 17.12 10.66 0.58
CA LEU A 117 16.57 9.83 -0.50
C LEU A 117 16.49 8.35 -0.12
N GLN A 118 17.56 7.80 0.47
CA GLN A 118 17.57 6.42 0.95
C GLN A 118 16.49 6.19 2.01
N LEU A 119 16.32 7.14 2.94
CA LEU A 119 15.31 7.06 4.00
C LEU A 119 13.88 7.08 3.45
N LEU A 120 13.63 7.96 2.47
CA LEU A 120 12.33 8.11 1.82
C LEU A 120 11.98 6.92 0.92
N MET A 121 12.97 6.26 0.30
CA MET A 121 12.73 5.13 -0.62
C MET A 121 12.60 3.78 0.08
N ALA A 122 13.28 3.54 1.20
CA ALA A 122 13.32 2.20 1.81
C ALA A 122 12.70 2.15 3.23
N PRO A 123 13.34 2.66 4.30
CA PRO A 123 12.86 2.43 5.67
C PRO A 123 11.47 3.04 5.93
N VAL A 124 11.16 4.22 5.37
CA VAL A 124 9.83 4.82 5.55
C VAL A 124 8.74 3.95 4.89
N PRO A 125 8.80 3.61 3.58
CA PRO A 125 7.82 2.71 2.97
C PRO A 125 7.75 1.31 3.61
N ILE A 126 8.90 0.75 4.02
CA ILE A 126 8.95 -0.58 4.67
C ILE A 126 8.21 -0.55 6.01
N SER A 127 8.42 0.49 6.83
CA SER A 127 7.73 0.61 8.12
C SER A 127 6.21 0.74 7.97
N LEU A 128 5.75 1.53 6.99
CA LEU A 128 4.32 1.68 6.68
C LEU A 128 3.73 0.36 6.14
N LEU A 129 4.48 -0.37 5.32
CA LEU A 129 4.08 -1.68 4.80
C LEU A 129 3.92 -2.71 5.93
N LEU A 130 4.84 -2.74 6.89
CA LEU A 130 4.75 -3.64 8.05
C LEU A 130 3.49 -3.36 8.88
N ILE A 131 3.19 -2.07 9.13
CA ILE A 131 1.96 -1.67 9.82
C ILE A 131 0.73 -2.14 9.04
N ALA A 132 0.71 -1.94 7.72
CA ALA A 132 -0.39 -2.38 6.87
C ALA A 132 -0.59 -3.90 6.92
N ILE A 133 0.49 -4.68 6.87
CA ILE A 133 0.44 -6.14 7.00
C ILE A 133 -0.13 -6.55 8.36
N ILE A 134 0.29 -5.91 9.46
CA ILE A 134 -0.24 -6.21 10.80
C ILE A 134 -1.74 -5.95 10.87
N ILE A 135 -2.20 -4.80 10.36
CA ILE A 135 -3.64 -4.47 10.31
C ILE A 135 -4.40 -5.51 9.48
N PHE A 136 -3.81 -5.96 8.37
CA PHE A 136 -4.40 -6.96 7.49
C PHE A 136 -4.52 -8.34 8.15
N LEU A 137 -3.51 -8.75 8.92
CA LEU A 137 -3.52 -9.99 9.72
C LEU A 137 -4.59 -9.97 10.82
N LEU A 138 -4.90 -8.79 11.35
CA LEU A 138 -5.94 -8.61 12.37
C LEU A 138 -7.36 -8.57 11.78
N HIS A 139 -7.52 -8.52 10.46
CA HIS A 139 -8.81 -8.36 9.81
C HIS A 139 -9.63 -9.67 9.83
N PRO A 140 -10.76 -9.75 10.56
CA PRO A 140 -11.45 -11.00 10.86
C PRO A 140 -12.53 -11.35 9.81
N ILE A 141 -12.29 -11.09 8.52
CA ILE A 141 -13.18 -11.54 7.44
C ILE A 141 -12.61 -12.85 6.89
N ASP A 142 -13.05 -13.96 7.50
CA ASP A 142 -12.71 -15.29 7.04
C ASP A 142 -13.61 -15.72 5.87
N GLU A 143 -13.16 -16.74 5.13
CA GLU A 143 -13.81 -17.24 3.92
C GLU A 143 -15.22 -17.79 4.21
N GLU A 144 -15.45 -18.31 5.41
CA GLU A 144 -16.76 -18.74 5.90
C GLU A 144 -17.70 -17.55 6.13
N ARG A 145 -17.20 -16.44 6.71
CA ARG A 145 -17.99 -15.21 6.89
C ARG A 145 -18.44 -14.65 5.53
N ARG A 146 -17.55 -14.64 4.53
CA ARG A 146 -17.90 -14.20 3.16
C ARG A 146 -19.01 -15.03 2.53
N LYS A 147 -18.98 -16.35 2.69
CA LYS A 147 -20.06 -17.23 2.20
C LYS A 147 -21.38 -16.93 2.91
N GLN A 148 -21.33 -16.72 4.21
CA GLN A 148 -22.51 -16.43 5.03
C GLN A 148 -23.16 -15.10 4.63
N MET A 149 -22.35 -14.05 4.44
CA MET A 149 -22.82 -12.74 3.94
C MET A 149 -23.47 -12.84 2.55
N ARG A 150 -22.88 -13.62 1.63
CA ARG A 150 -23.47 -13.85 0.29
C ARG A 150 -24.85 -14.50 0.38
N MET A 151 -25.01 -15.51 1.24
CA MET A 151 -26.30 -16.17 1.46
C MET A 151 -27.34 -15.22 2.09
N GLU A 152 -26.93 -14.38 3.05
CA GLU A 152 -27.82 -13.40 3.69
C GLU A 152 -28.30 -12.33 2.70
N MET A 153 -27.44 -11.85 1.81
CA MET A 153 -27.82 -10.91 0.75
C MET A 153 -28.75 -11.53 -0.30
N GLU A 154 -28.50 -12.79 -0.70
CA GLU A 154 -29.38 -13.53 -1.61
C GLU A 154 -30.76 -13.82 -1.01
N ALA A 155 -30.88 -13.91 0.32
CA ALA A 155 -32.14 -14.11 1.02
C ALA A 155 -32.95 -12.83 1.26
N MET A 156 -32.34 -11.65 1.11
CA MET A 156 -33.02 -10.35 1.23
C MET A 156 -33.56 -9.80 -0.09
N GLY A 157 -33.17 -10.38 -1.24
CA GLY A 157 -33.67 -10.04 -2.58
C GLY A 157 -34.87 -10.89 -2.99
#